data_AF-A0A7Y4VVM6-F1
#
_entry.id   AF-A0A7Y4VVM6-F1
#
_cell.length_a   1.000
_cell.length_b   1.000
_cell.length_c   1.000
_cell.angle_alpha   90.00
_cell.angle_beta   90.00
_cell.angle_gamma   90.00
#
_symmetry.space_group_name_H-M   'P 1'
#
loop_
_entity.id
_entity.type
_entity.pdbx_description
1 polymer ?
#
loop_
_entity_poly.entity_id
_entity_poly.type
_entity_poly.pdbx_seq_one_letter_code
_entity_poly.pdbx_strand_id
1 'polypeptide(L)'
;MTVKVPPLKCQGIKTKLVEWIKDHSSLASDSTWIEPFMGSGVVGFNMRPNRAVFADVNPHIINFYNAIKQGKITAGIAKEFLEKEGAYLQAKGEDHYYEVRERFNKDGAPLDMLFLNRACFNGIMRFNKKGGFNVPFGHKPERFAKSYVTKITNQIKYVTDAVSQYDWNFVCADFRKTIFSAAQNDFIYCDPPYIGRHVDYFNSWSENDEQELYNLLSSTKAKFILSTWHSNQYRTNLAIEKYASTYTILTREHFYHVGASEKNRKPMLEAIVLNYNPLTPVALETEKQLALFEKPKEKYVIYSSPKN
;
A
#
# COMPACT_ATOMS: atom_id res chain seq x y z
N MET A 1 -15.33 7.66 -5.63
CA MET A 1 -14.53 7.64 -6.89
C MET A 1 -14.32 6.21 -7.42
N THR A 2 -14.05 5.98 -8.71
CA THR A 2 -13.50 4.69 -9.17
C THR A 2 -12.00 4.60 -8.90
N VAL A 3 -11.62 3.87 -7.85
CA VAL A 3 -10.21 3.67 -7.46
C VAL A 3 -9.43 2.91 -8.55
N LYS A 4 -8.30 3.46 -8.98
CA LYS A 4 -7.39 2.86 -9.95
C LYS A 4 -6.34 2.03 -9.23
N VAL A 5 -6.32 0.73 -9.50
CA VAL A 5 -5.39 -0.22 -8.86
C VAL A 5 -4.05 -0.21 -9.61
N PRO A 6 -2.90 -0.04 -8.92
CA PRO A 6 -1.57 -0.08 -9.54
C PRO A 6 -1.18 -1.45 -10.14
N PRO A 7 -0.12 -1.50 -10.97
CA PRO A 7 0.33 -2.71 -11.68
C PRO A 7 1.06 -3.74 -10.79
N LEU A 8 1.57 -3.38 -9.62
CA LEU A 8 2.10 -4.37 -8.68
C LEU A 8 1.03 -4.76 -7.65
N LYS A 9 0.94 -6.06 -7.34
CA LYS A 9 0.15 -6.57 -6.23
C LYS A 9 0.99 -6.52 -4.96
N CYS A 10 0.46 -5.87 -3.93
CA CYS A 10 1.03 -5.81 -2.60
C CYS A 10 0.00 -6.28 -1.59
N GLN A 11 0.43 -7.02 -0.57
CA GLN A 11 -0.41 -7.40 0.55
C GLN A 11 -0.86 -6.13 1.31
N GLY A 12 -2.08 -6.12 1.85
CA GLY A 12 -2.57 -4.97 2.63
C GLY A 12 -2.93 -3.72 1.81
N ILE A 13 -3.01 -3.83 0.48
CA ILE A 13 -3.38 -2.71 -0.41
C ILE A 13 -4.67 -2.00 0.04
N LYS A 14 -4.59 -0.68 0.23
CA LYS A 14 -5.66 0.15 0.80
C LYS A 14 -6.72 0.61 -0.20
N THR A 15 -7.06 -0.19 -1.22
CA THR A 15 -8.05 0.18 -2.25
C THR A 15 -9.38 0.63 -1.67
N LYS A 16 -9.86 -0.01 -0.60
CA LYS A 16 -11.15 0.34 0.03
C LYS A 16 -11.07 1.55 0.96
N LEU A 17 -9.88 1.97 1.39
CA LEU A 17 -9.69 3.13 2.26
C LEU A 17 -9.34 4.40 1.47
N VAL A 18 -9.07 4.31 0.17
CA VAL A 18 -8.69 5.46 -0.66
C VAL A 18 -9.67 6.63 -0.53
N GLU A 19 -10.98 6.39 -0.64
CA GLU A 19 -11.97 7.47 -0.51
C GLU A 19 -11.92 8.07 0.90
N TRP A 20 -11.88 7.24 1.93
CA TRP A 20 -11.85 7.69 3.32
C TRP A 20 -10.60 8.51 3.66
N ILE A 21 -9.44 8.10 3.16
CA ILE A 21 -8.19 8.86 3.29
C ILE A 21 -8.31 10.18 2.54
N LYS A 22 -8.90 10.17 1.33
CA LYS A 22 -9.12 11.37 0.54
C LYS A 22 -10.00 12.40 1.26
N ASP A 23 -11.09 11.95 1.87
CA ASP A 23 -12.04 12.79 2.61
C ASP A 23 -11.40 13.53 3.80
N HIS A 24 -10.23 13.06 4.23
CA HIS A 24 -9.47 13.64 5.34
C HIS A 24 -8.11 14.21 4.90
N SER A 25 -7.77 14.18 3.60
CA SER A 25 -6.51 14.72 3.09
C SER A 25 -6.68 16.16 2.60
N SER A 26 -5.89 17.10 3.13
CA SER A 26 -5.84 18.48 2.63
C SER A 26 -4.52 18.73 1.90
N LEU A 27 -4.54 18.78 0.58
CA LEU A 27 -3.35 19.07 -0.22
C LEU A 27 -3.44 20.48 -0.78
N ALA A 28 -2.55 21.36 -0.29
CA ALA A 28 -2.35 22.65 -0.92
C ALA A 28 -1.63 22.46 -2.26
N SER A 29 -1.78 23.40 -3.20
CA SER A 29 -1.14 23.33 -4.52
C SER A 29 0.38 23.24 -4.45
N ASP A 30 0.97 23.81 -3.40
CA ASP A 30 2.39 23.82 -3.06
C ASP A 30 2.74 22.82 -1.93
N SER A 31 1.85 21.92 -1.53
CA SER A 31 2.24 20.82 -0.62
C SER A 31 2.93 19.69 -1.39
N THR A 32 3.83 18.97 -0.72
CA THR A 32 4.34 17.68 -1.20
C THR A 32 3.62 16.56 -0.46
N TRP A 33 3.08 15.58 -1.21
CA TRP A 33 2.61 14.33 -0.63
C TRP A 33 3.79 13.40 -0.36
N ILE A 34 3.97 12.97 0.88
CA ILE A 34 5.05 12.08 1.29
C ILE A 34 4.42 10.75 1.69
N GLU A 35 4.79 9.68 1.00
CA GLU A 35 4.32 8.31 1.27
C GLU A 35 5.52 7.42 1.59
N PRO A 36 5.96 7.35 2.87
CA PRO A 36 7.16 6.60 3.30
C PRO A 36 7.07 5.08 3.11
N PHE A 37 5.83 4.58 2.99
CA PHE A 37 5.49 3.16 2.85
C PHE A 37 4.58 2.99 1.64
N MET A 38 5.04 3.38 0.46
CA MET A 38 4.17 3.41 -0.73
C MET A 38 3.59 2.03 -1.05
N GLY A 39 4.36 0.95 -0.87
CA GLY A 39 3.97 -0.39 -1.30
C GLY A 39 3.51 -0.38 -2.76
N SER A 40 2.20 -0.51 -2.97
CA SER A 40 1.63 -0.43 -4.33
C SER A 40 1.51 0.99 -4.89
N GLY A 41 1.52 2.03 -4.06
CA GLY A 41 1.23 3.43 -4.43
C GLY A 41 -0.26 3.74 -4.60
N VAL A 42 -1.15 2.81 -4.22
CA VAL A 42 -2.60 2.94 -4.49
C VAL A 42 -3.21 4.21 -3.91
N VAL A 43 -2.74 4.68 -2.76
CA VAL A 43 -3.33 5.85 -2.10
C VAL A 43 -2.89 7.11 -2.82
N GLY A 44 -1.59 7.45 -2.79
CA GLY A 44 -1.15 8.70 -3.41
C GLY A 44 -1.39 8.76 -4.92
N PHE A 45 -1.35 7.64 -5.66
CA PHE A 45 -1.68 7.67 -7.09
C PHE A 45 -3.13 8.07 -7.35
N ASN A 46 -4.06 7.75 -6.43
CA ASN A 46 -5.46 8.17 -6.54
C ASN A 46 -5.72 9.55 -5.90
N MET A 47 -4.84 10.02 -5.02
CA MET A 47 -4.88 11.40 -4.51
C MET A 47 -4.49 12.42 -5.59
N ARG A 48 -3.61 12.03 -6.52
CA ARG A 48 -3.09 12.89 -7.60
C ARG A 48 -2.48 14.22 -7.10
N PRO A 49 -1.55 14.17 -6.14
CA PRO A 49 -0.86 15.37 -5.68
C PRO A 49 0.01 15.96 -6.80
N ASN A 50 0.12 17.29 -6.84
CA ASN A 50 1.00 17.98 -7.81
C ASN A 50 2.47 17.58 -7.64
N ARG A 51 2.89 17.40 -6.39
CA ARG A 51 4.24 16.97 -5.99
C ARG A 51 4.16 15.80 -5.03
N ALA A 52 4.97 14.77 -5.24
CA ALA A 52 5.02 13.64 -4.33
C ALA A 52 6.40 13.01 -4.20
N VAL A 53 6.67 12.48 -3.01
CA VAL A 53 7.74 11.55 -2.71
C VAL A 53 7.12 10.23 -2.29
N PHE A 54 7.18 9.25 -3.18
CA PHE A 54 6.80 7.86 -2.93
C PHE A 54 8.04 7.07 -2.56
N ALA A 55 8.10 6.59 -1.33
CA ALA A 55 9.24 5.84 -0.84
C ALA A 55 8.87 4.45 -0.34
N ASP A 56 9.81 3.53 -0.48
CA ASP A 56 9.75 2.19 0.07
C ASP A 56 11.17 1.71 0.35
N VAL A 57 11.32 0.79 1.30
CA VAL A 57 12.58 0.09 1.55
C VAL A 57 12.85 -1.00 0.52
N ASN A 58 11.82 -1.44 -0.22
CA ASN A 58 11.94 -2.45 -1.25
C ASN A 58 12.46 -1.82 -2.57
N PRO A 59 13.73 -2.09 -2.95
CA PRO A 59 14.32 -1.48 -4.14
C PRO A 59 13.64 -1.93 -5.43
N HIS A 60 13.03 -3.11 -5.47
CA HIS A 60 12.39 -3.63 -6.68
C HIS A 60 11.09 -2.89 -7.00
N ILE A 61 10.30 -2.52 -5.99
CA ILE A 61 9.10 -1.67 -6.17
C ILE A 61 9.51 -0.32 -6.76
N ILE A 62 10.53 0.31 -6.16
CA ILE A 62 11.02 1.62 -6.58
C ILE A 62 11.62 1.56 -7.98
N ASN A 63 12.44 0.54 -8.27
CA ASN A 63 13.02 0.34 -9.60
C ASN A 63 11.92 0.16 -10.66
N PHE A 64 10.86 -0.59 -10.35
CA PHE A 64 9.74 -0.78 -11.26
C PHE A 64 9.01 0.53 -11.59
N TYR A 65 8.67 1.34 -10.59
CA TYR A 65 8.00 2.62 -10.84
C TYR A 65 8.91 3.66 -11.48
N ASN A 66 10.21 3.68 -11.14
CA ASN A 66 11.19 4.51 -11.85
C ASN A 66 11.37 4.09 -13.32
N ALA A 67 11.32 2.80 -13.64
CA ALA A 67 11.35 2.32 -15.01
C ALA A 67 10.12 2.78 -15.82
N ILE A 68 8.94 2.87 -15.19
CA ILE A 68 7.76 3.50 -15.80
C ILE A 68 8.00 4.99 -16.01
N LYS A 69 8.45 5.73 -14.97
CA LYS A 69 8.73 7.18 -15.05
C LYS A 69 9.74 7.52 -16.15
N GLN A 70 10.75 6.68 -16.34
CA GLN A 70 11.81 6.86 -17.35
C GLN A 70 11.42 6.36 -18.76
N GLY A 71 10.20 5.84 -18.94
CA GLY A 71 9.76 5.29 -20.23
C GLY A 71 10.39 3.95 -20.62
N LYS A 72 11.19 3.33 -19.74
CA LYS A 72 11.76 1.97 -19.93
C LYS A 72 10.68 0.89 -19.87
N ILE A 73 9.59 1.16 -19.18
CA ILE A 73 8.37 0.33 -19.19
C ILE A 73 7.21 1.20 -19.63
N THR A 74 6.63 0.84 -20.78
CA THR A 74 5.36 1.39 -21.26
C THR A 74 4.31 0.29 -21.31
N ALA A 75 3.04 0.65 -21.53
CA ALA A 75 1.98 -0.32 -21.74
C ALA A 75 2.26 -1.27 -22.92
N GLY A 76 2.89 -0.77 -24.00
CA GLY A 76 3.27 -1.58 -25.16
C GLY A 76 4.39 -2.58 -24.82
N ILE A 77 5.49 -2.10 -24.23
CA ILE A 77 6.64 -2.94 -23.84
C ILE A 77 6.19 -4.03 -22.87
N ALA A 78 5.39 -3.68 -21.86
CA ALA A 78 4.88 -4.66 -20.90
C ALA A 78 3.93 -5.67 -21.55
N LYS A 79 3.13 -5.25 -22.54
CA LYS A 79 2.25 -6.15 -23.29
C LYS A 79 3.06 -7.23 -24.02
N GLU A 80 4.01 -6.80 -24.84
CA GLU A 80 4.86 -7.69 -25.64
C GLU A 80 5.62 -8.66 -24.74
N PHE A 81 6.20 -8.16 -23.65
CA PHE A 81 6.91 -8.98 -22.67
C PHE A 81 5.99 -10.03 -22.02
N LEU A 82 4.82 -9.62 -21.52
CA LEU A 82 3.91 -10.54 -20.82
C LEU A 82 3.25 -11.56 -21.76
N GLU A 83 2.98 -11.19 -23.02
CA GLU A 83 2.49 -12.13 -24.03
C GLU A 83 3.57 -13.17 -24.38
N LYS A 84 4.82 -12.74 -24.52
CA LYS A 84 5.96 -13.64 -24.79
C LYS A 84 6.24 -14.60 -23.63
N GLU A 85 6.52 -14.09 -22.43
CA GLU A 85 6.80 -14.93 -21.27
C GLU A 85 5.55 -15.74 -20.85
N GLY A 86 4.35 -15.22 -21.12
CA GLY A 86 3.09 -15.94 -20.96
C GLY A 86 2.96 -17.16 -21.87
N ALA A 87 3.37 -17.06 -23.14
CA ALA A 87 3.38 -18.18 -24.07
C ALA A 87 4.37 -19.27 -23.64
N TYR A 88 5.57 -18.88 -23.17
CA TYR A 88 6.53 -19.83 -22.60
C TYR A 88 6.03 -20.48 -21.31
N LEU A 89 5.37 -19.71 -20.43
CA LEU A 89 4.75 -20.25 -19.22
C LEU A 89 3.67 -21.28 -19.55
N GLN A 90 2.86 -21.03 -20.58
CA GLN A 90 1.85 -21.97 -21.03
C GLN A 90 2.47 -23.25 -21.62
N ALA A 91 3.57 -23.14 -22.38
CA ALA A 91 4.21 -24.26 -23.04
C ALA A 91 5.07 -25.13 -22.09
N LYS A 92 5.79 -24.51 -21.15
CA LYS A 92 6.74 -25.17 -20.26
C LYS A 92 6.24 -25.33 -18.82
N GLY A 93 5.14 -24.68 -18.46
CA GLY A 93 4.60 -24.72 -17.11
C GLY A 93 5.53 -24.10 -16.07
N GLU A 94 5.59 -24.73 -14.89
CA GLU A 94 6.30 -24.21 -13.72
C GLU A 94 7.82 -24.04 -13.92
N ASP A 95 8.44 -24.84 -14.78
CA ASP A 95 9.87 -24.73 -15.08
C ASP A 95 10.23 -23.34 -15.61
N HIS A 96 9.41 -22.79 -16.52
CA HIS A 96 9.64 -21.45 -17.04
C HIS A 96 9.44 -20.36 -15.98
N TYR A 97 8.48 -20.54 -15.07
CA TYR A 97 8.33 -19.61 -13.94
C TYR A 97 9.61 -19.54 -13.11
N TYR A 98 10.25 -20.69 -12.85
CA TYR A 98 11.51 -20.73 -12.11
C TYR A 98 12.71 -20.23 -12.92
N GLU A 99 12.75 -20.45 -14.23
CA GLU A 99 13.73 -19.78 -15.13
C GLU A 99 13.67 -18.26 -14.98
N VAL A 100 12.47 -17.67 -15.04
CA VAL A 100 12.28 -16.21 -14.86
C VAL A 100 12.61 -15.77 -13.44
N ARG A 101 12.33 -16.59 -12.42
CA ARG A 101 12.67 -16.28 -11.03
C ARG A 101 14.17 -16.23 -10.80
N GLU A 102 14.93 -17.17 -11.36
CA GLU A 102 16.39 -17.16 -11.29
C GLU A 102 16.97 -15.97 -12.06
N ARG A 103 16.45 -15.65 -13.25
CA ARG A 103 16.80 -14.45 -14.02
C ARG A 103 16.58 -13.17 -13.20
N PHE A 104 15.41 -13.04 -12.59
CA PHE A 104 15.10 -11.90 -11.72
C PHE A 104 16.02 -11.80 -10.51
N ASN A 105 16.27 -12.92 -9.82
CA ASN A 105 17.13 -12.93 -8.63
C ASN A 105 18.59 -12.58 -8.95
N LYS A 106 19.02 -12.80 -10.20
CA LYS A 106 20.34 -12.42 -10.70
C LYS A 106 20.39 -10.96 -11.17
N ASP A 107 19.43 -10.55 -11.99
CA ASP A 107 19.53 -9.31 -12.78
C ASP A 107 18.64 -8.17 -12.24
N GLY A 108 17.65 -8.48 -11.40
CA GLY A 108 16.74 -7.49 -10.79
C GLY A 108 15.81 -6.78 -11.78
N ALA A 109 15.58 -7.36 -12.96
CA ALA A 109 14.84 -6.72 -14.05
C ALA A 109 13.37 -6.42 -13.66
N PRO A 110 12.88 -5.16 -13.80
CA PRO A 110 11.52 -4.78 -13.45
C PRO A 110 10.39 -5.57 -14.15
N LEU A 111 10.58 -5.95 -15.41
CA LEU A 111 9.56 -6.72 -16.15
C LEU A 111 9.46 -8.16 -15.63
N ASP A 112 10.58 -8.77 -15.21
CA ASP A 112 10.55 -10.08 -14.54
C ASP A 112 9.85 -9.98 -13.20
N MET A 113 10.11 -8.91 -12.43
CA MET A 113 9.39 -8.65 -11.18
C MET A 113 7.87 -8.60 -11.41
N LEU A 114 7.43 -7.89 -12.47
CA LEU A 114 6.01 -7.79 -12.84
C LEU A 114 5.43 -9.17 -13.19
N PHE A 115 6.12 -9.95 -14.01
CA PHE A 115 5.70 -11.30 -14.37
C PHE A 115 5.57 -12.19 -13.12
N LEU A 116 6.61 -12.25 -12.29
CA LEU A 116 6.62 -13.05 -11.07
C LEU A 116 5.51 -12.64 -10.12
N ASN A 117 5.37 -11.35 -9.82
CA ASN A 117 4.29 -10.84 -8.96
C ASN A 117 2.88 -11.18 -9.48
N ARG A 118 2.73 -11.29 -10.81
CA ARG A 118 1.43 -11.57 -11.44
C ARG A 118 1.16 -13.07 -11.61
N ALA A 119 2.19 -13.90 -11.63
CA ALA A 119 2.12 -15.36 -11.77
C ALA A 119 2.30 -16.15 -10.47
N CYS A 120 2.89 -15.56 -9.43
CA CYS A 120 3.18 -16.24 -8.16
C CYS A 120 1.91 -16.57 -7.37
N PHE A 121 2.07 -17.46 -6.39
CA PHE A 121 1.02 -17.84 -5.46
C PHE A 121 0.42 -16.61 -4.75
N ASN A 122 -0.89 -16.42 -4.94
CA ASN A 122 -1.70 -15.31 -4.41
C ASN A 122 -1.22 -13.89 -4.76
N GLY A 123 -0.23 -13.71 -5.63
CA GLY A 123 0.33 -12.38 -5.93
C GLY A 123 1.05 -11.74 -4.73
N ILE A 124 1.56 -12.58 -3.82
CA ILE A 124 2.35 -12.17 -2.66
C ILE A 124 3.71 -11.68 -3.16
N MET A 125 4.17 -10.56 -2.61
CA MET A 125 5.54 -10.10 -2.80
C MET A 125 6.35 -10.47 -1.55
N ARG A 126 7.31 -11.39 -1.71
CA ARG A 126 8.17 -11.87 -0.63
C ARG A 126 9.57 -12.16 -1.14
N PHE A 127 10.56 -11.78 -0.34
CA PHE A 127 11.98 -11.98 -0.61
C PHE A 127 12.61 -12.75 0.55
N ASN A 128 13.66 -13.52 0.26
CA ASN A 128 14.46 -14.19 1.28
C ASN A 128 15.49 -13.23 1.88
N LYS A 129 16.23 -13.67 2.91
CA LYS A 129 17.28 -12.86 3.57
C LYS A 129 18.43 -12.42 2.65
N LYS A 130 18.58 -13.03 1.47
CA LYS A 130 19.56 -12.64 0.44
C LYS A 130 18.97 -11.64 -0.57
N GLY A 131 17.73 -11.18 -0.37
CA GLY A 131 17.03 -10.27 -1.28
C GLY A 131 16.39 -10.95 -2.49
N GLY A 132 16.45 -12.28 -2.61
CA GLY A 132 15.89 -13.01 -3.75
C GLY A 132 14.39 -13.29 -3.58
N PHE A 133 13.60 -13.09 -4.63
CA PHE A 133 12.19 -13.47 -4.69
C PHE A 133 12.02 -14.96 -4.46
N ASN A 134 11.14 -15.35 -3.53
CA ASN A 134 11.02 -16.73 -3.06
C ASN A 134 9.57 -17.25 -2.98
N VAL A 135 8.64 -16.64 -3.73
CA VAL A 135 7.25 -17.11 -3.79
C VAL A 135 7.13 -18.21 -4.85
N PRO A 136 6.45 -19.35 -4.56
CA PRO A 136 6.22 -20.40 -5.55
C PRO A 136 5.26 -19.94 -6.65
N PHE A 137 5.21 -20.71 -7.73
CA PHE A 137 4.27 -20.49 -8.82
C PHE A 137 2.81 -20.61 -8.33
N GLY A 138 1.90 -19.85 -8.94
CA GLY A 138 0.48 -19.89 -8.62
C GLY A 138 -0.30 -21.03 -9.29
N HIS A 139 0.39 -21.98 -9.95
CA HIS A 139 -0.19 -23.12 -10.69
C HIS A 139 -1.25 -22.72 -11.73
N LYS A 140 -0.97 -21.67 -12.52
CA LYS A 140 -1.84 -21.21 -13.62
C LYS A 140 -1.02 -20.94 -14.88
N PRO A 141 -0.70 -21.96 -15.68
CA PRO A 141 0.13 -21.81 -16.89
C PRO A 141 -0.44 -20.78 -17.89
N GLU A 142 -1.77 -20.72 -18.02
CA GLU A 142 -2.52 -19.79 -18.86
C GLU A 142 -2.80 -18.42 -18.20
N ARG A 143 -2.00 -18.04 -17.20
CA ARG A 143 -2.21 -16.82 -16.39
C ARG A 143 -2.28 -15.54 -17.23
N PHE A 144 -1.48 -15.45 -18.29
CA PHE A 144 -1.33 -14.25 -19.11
C PHE A 144 -2.22 -14.26 -20.35
N ALA A 145 -3.47 -14.72 -20.20
CA ALA A 145 -4.51 -14.52 -21.21
C ALA A 145 -4.67 -13.03 -21.56
N LYS A 146 -5.09 -12.74 -22.81
CA LYS A 146 -5.20 -11.39 -23.39
C LYS A 146 -5.93 -10.38 -22.48
N SER A 147 -7.01 -10.79 -21.81
CA SER A 147 -7.77 -9.91 -20.90
C SER A 147 -6.98 -9.52 -19.66
N TYR A 148 -6.16 -10.42 -19.12
CA TYR A 148 -5.32 -10.15 -17.96
C TYR A 148 -4.13 -9.24 -18.31
N VAL A 149 -3.49 -9.48 -19.46
CA VAL A 149 -2.45 -8.59 -19.99
C VAL A 149 -3.02 -7.20 -20.26
N THR A 150 -4.19 -7.11 -20.89
CA THR A 150 -4.90 -5.83 -21.12
C THR A 150 -5.16 -5.10 -19.80
N LYS A 151 -5.58 -5.81 -18.75
CA LYS A 151 -5.74 -5.22 -17.41
C LYS A 151 -4.42 -4.65 -16.90
N ILE A 152 -3.33 -5.40 -16.93
CA ILE A 152 -2.02 -4.95 -16.41
C ILE A 152 -1.51 -3.74 -17.18
N THR A 153 -1.61 -3.76 -18.51
CA THR A 153 -1.14 -2.67 -19.38
C THR A 153 -1.95 -1.39 -19.18
N ASN A 154 -3.26 -1.48 -18.94
CA ASN A 154 -4.07 -0.33 -18.52
C ASN A 154 -3.64 0.23 -17.16
N GLN A 155 -3.21 -0.61 -16.21
CA GLN A 155 -2.68 -0.17 -14.91
C GLN A 155 -1.33 0.54 -15.08
N ILE A 156 -0.47 0.06 -15.99
CA ILE A 156 0.79 0.73 -16.32
C ILE A 156 0.51 2.08 -16.98
N LYS A 157 -0.36 2.11 -17.99
CA LYS A 157 -0.77 3.35 -18.67
C LYS A 157 -1.28 4.39 -17.67
N TYR A 158 -2.10 3.98 -16.70
CA TYR A 158 -2.57 4.88 -15.65
C TYR A 158 -1.42 5.58 -14.90
N VAL A 159 -0.40 4.82 -14.51
CA VAL A 159 0.78 5.38 -13.81
C VAL A 159 1.61 6.24 -14.77
N THR A 160 1.84 5.79 -16.00
CA THR A 160 2.56 6.55 -17.04
C THR A 160 1.90 7.92 -17.28
N ASP A 161 0.57 7.95 -17.43
CA ASP A 161 -0.17 9.19 -17.64
C ASP A 161 -0.03 10.12 -16.42
N ALA A 162 -0.08 9.57 -15.21
CA ALA A 162 0.06 10.37 -13.99
C ALA A 162 1.46 10.95 -13.81
N VAL A 163 2.53 10.16 -13.98
CA VAL A 163 3.91 10.66 -13.85
C VAL A 163 4.31 11.64 -14.96
N SER A 164 3.55 11.69 -16.07
CA SER A 164 3.72 12.71 -17.11
C SER A 164 3.07 14.06 -16.78
N GLN A 165 2.12 14.07 -15.84
CA GLN A 165 1.33 15.25 -15.46
C GLN A 165 1.78 15.86 -14.14
N TYR A 166 2.40 15.06 -13.26
CA TYR A 166 2.74 15.45 -11.89
C TYR A 166 4.21 15.23 -11.57
N ASP A 167 4.76 16.03 -10.66
CA ASP A 167 6.14 15.89 -10.18
C ASP A 167 6.23 14.82 -9.09
N TRP A 168 6.29 13.55 -9.52
CA TRP A 168 6.36 12.40 -8.62
C TRP A 168 7.75 11.79 -8.59
N ASN A 169 8.32 11.64 -7.40
CA ASN A 169 9.62 11.05 -7.18
C ASN A 169 9.49 9.70 -6.46
N PHE A 170 10.07 8.66 -7.03
CA PHE A 170 10.12 7.32 -6.46
C PHE A 170 11.50 7.06 -5.87
N VAL A 171 11.59 6.88 -4.55
CA VAL A 171 12.87 6.84 -3.84
C VAL A 171 12.98 5.58 -2.99
N CYS A 172 14.11 4.88 -3.09
CA CYS A 172 14.40 3.74 -2.23
C CYS A 172 15.00 4.29 -0.93
N ALA A 173 14.17 4.44 0.09
CA ALA A 173 14.55 5.08 1.34
C ALA A 173 13.80 4.48 2.53
N ASP A 174 14.46 4.51 3.69
CA ASP A 174 13.84 4.20 4.97
C ASP A 174 12.90 5.33 5.39
N PHE A 175 11.78 4.96 6.03
CA PHE A 175 10.75 5.90 6.45
C PHE A 175 11.30 7.01 7.36
N ARG A 176 12.35 6.72 8.14
CA ARG A 176 13.00 7.69 9.02
C ARG A 176 13.48 8.90 8.25
N LYS A 177 14.10 8.68 7.09
CA LYS A 177 14.64 9.75 6.24
C LYS A 177 13.53 10.57 5.60
N THR A 178 12.49 9.91 5.10
CA THR A 178 11.41 10.57 4.35
C THR A 178 10.49 11.38 5.27
N ILE A 179 10.19 10.88 6.47
CA ILE A 179 9.40 11.63 7.46
C ILE A 179 10.21 12.80 8.00
N PHE A 180 11.50 12.60 8.29
CA PHE A 180 12.38 13.68 8.77
C PHE A 180 12.53 14.82 7.75
N SER A 181 12.48 14.52 6.45
CA SER A 181 12.56 15.55 5.39
C SER A 181 11.28 16.36 5.19
N ALA A 182 10.18 16.02 5.87
CA ALA A 182 8.89 16.69 5.66
C ALA A 182 8.90 18.14 6.19
N ALA A 183 8.46 19.08 5.35
CA ALA A 183 8.24 20.47 5.74
C ALA A 183 6.84 20.66 6.33
N GLN A 184 6.62 21.80 6.99
CA GLN A 184 5.34 22.13 7.64
C GLN A 184 4.13 22.11 6.68
N ASN A 185 4.33 22.48 5.41
CA ASN A 185 3.26 22.51 4.41
C ASN A 185 3.07 21.17 3.68
N ASP A 186 3.91 20.17 3.97
CA ASP A 186 3.78 18.84 3.36
C ASP A 186 2.68 18.03 4.04
N PHE A 187 2.32 16.92 3.39
CA PHE A 187 1.32 15.99 3.88
C PHE A 187 1.87 14.57 3.85
N ILE A 188 1.89 13.92 5.01
CA ILE A 188 2.45 12.57 5.17
C ILE A 188 1.32 11.54 5.22
N TYR A 189 1.35 10.54 4.35
CA TYR A 189 0.52 9.34 4.47
C TYR A 189 1.39 8.14 4.82
N CYS A 190 1.15 7.57 6.01
CA CYS A 190 1.87 6.41 6.50
C CYS A 190 0.96 5.19 6.54
N ASP A 191 1.42 4.08 5.99
CA ASP A 191 0.79 2.76 6.09
C ASP A 191 1.86 1.69 6.39
N PRO A 192 2.44 1.72 7.60
CA PRO A 192 3.54 0.83 7.96
C PRO A 192 3.07 -0.64 8.02
N PRO A 193 3.99 -1.61 7.96
CA PRO A 193 3.70 -2.98 8.35
C PRO A 193 3.16 -3.04 9.80
N TYR A 194 2.21 -3.94 10.07
CA TYR A 194 1.62 -4.06 11.41
C TYR A 194 2.40 -5.07 12.28
N ILE A 195 2.74 -4.70 13.52
CA ILE A 195 3.38 -5.59 14.51
C ILE A 195 2.60 -6.89 14.65
N GLY A 196 3.31 -8.02 14.72
CA GLY A 196 2.72 -9.33 15.00
C GLY A 196 1.93 -9.95 13.83
N ARG A 197 1.88 -9.31 12.67
CA ARG A 197 1.69 -10.00 11.39
C ARG A 197 3.06 -10.35 10.87
N HIS A 198 3.35 -11.64 10.73
CA HIS A 198 4.50 -12.09 9.93
C HIS A 198 4.24 -11.71 8.46
N VAL A 199 4.46 -10.45 8.14
CA VAL A 199 4.62 -9.99 6.77
C VAL A 199 6.11 -10.00 6.50
N ASP A 200 6.56 -11.01 5.77
CA ASP A 200 7.90 -11.13 5.21
C ASP A 200 8.11 -10.06 4.11
N TYR A 201 7.94 -8.78 4.47
CA TYR A 201 8.44 -7.67 3.67
C TYR A 201 9.97 -7.68 3.70
N PHE A 202 10.58 -6.90 2.80
CA PHE A 202 12.03 -6.83 2.60
C PHE A 202 12.82 -6.63 3.93
N ASN A 203 12.19 -6.03 4.96
CA ASN A 203 12.65 -5.99 6.35
C ASN A 203 11.55 -6.41 7.34
N SER A 204 11.93 -6.97 8.49
CA SER A 204 11.03 -7.24 9.62
C SER A 204 10.73 -5.96 10.39
N TRP A 205 9.44 -5.63 10.57
CA TRP A 205 9.00 -4.49 11.38
C TRP A 205 9.10 -4.81 12.87
N SER A 206 9.95 -4.09 13.59
CA SER A 206 10.22 -4.29 15.02
C SER A 206 9.43 -3.31 15.91
N GLU A 207 9.37 -3.59 17.22
CA GLU A 207 8.84 -2.64 18.20
C GLU A 207 9.63 -1.32 18.20
N ASN A 208 10.94 -1.37 17.94
CA ASN A 208 11.77 -0.18 17.81
C ASN A 208 11.38 0.65 16.58
N ASP A 209 11.10 0.03 15.43
CA ASP A 209 10.60 0.74 14.24
C ASP A 209 9.27 1.45 14.53
N GLU A 210 8.38 0.79 15.26
CA GLU A 210 7.08 1.34 15.67
C GLU A 210 7.22 2.51 16.65
N GLN A 211 8.20 2.46 17.56
CA GLN A 211 8.52 3.57 18.47
C GLN A 211 9.15 4.76 17.73
N GLU A 212 10.05 4.49 16.79
CA GLU A 212 10.68 5.54 15.98
C GLU A 212 9.68 6.23 15.05
N LEU A 213 8.77 5.46 14.45
CA LEU A 213 7.66 6.02 13.66
C LEU A 213 6.81 6.97 14.51
N TYR A 214 6.45 6.56 15.73
CA TYR A 214 5.73 7.44 16.67
C TYR A 214 6.52 8.73 16.94
N ASN A 215 7.80 8.63 17.32
CA ASN A 215 8.62 9.79 17.64
C ASN A 215 8.76 10.77 16.47
N LEU A 216 8.90 10.26 15.25
CA LEU A 216 9.01 11.08 14.03
C LEU A 216 7.68 11.75 13.66
N LEU A 217 6.57 11.02 13.75
CA LEU A 217 5.24 11.62 13.54
C LEU A 217 4.89 12.61 14.66
N SER A 218 5.39 12.43 15.87
CA SER A 218 5.18 13.38 16.96
C SER A 218 6.02 14.65 16.87
N SER A 219 7.15 14.61 16.18
CA SER A 219 8.03 15.78 15.99
C SER A 219 7.79 16.52 14.68
N THR A 220 7.07 15.92 13.72
CA THR A 220 6.80 16.57 12.44
C THR A 220 5.83 17.74 12.57
N LYS A 221 6.08 18.79 11.79
CA LYS A 221 5.16 19.93 11.62
C LYS A 221 4.16 19.72 10.48
N ALA A 222 4.40 18.72 9.64
CA ALA A 222 3.53 18.36 8.54
C ALA A 222 2.21 17.79 9.07
N LYS A 223 1.14 17.91 8.27
CA LYS A 223 -0.08 17.13 8.53
C LYS A 223 0.19 15.67 8.20
N PHE A 224 -0.36 14.74 8.99
CA PHE A 224 -0.25 13.32 8.67
C PHE A 224 -1.55 12.55 8.83
N ILE A 225 -1.65 11.48 8.04
CA ILE A 225 -2.57 10.36 8.22
C ILE A 225 -1.75 9.10 8.41
N LEU A 226 -1.92 8.42 9.53
CA LEU A 226 -1.37 7.08 9.76
C LEU A 226 -2.50 6.05 9.67
N SER A 227 -2.43 5.14 8.69
CA SER A 227 -3.28 3.95 8.63
C SER A 227 -2.76 2.89 9.60
N THR A 228 -3.66 2.35 10.41
CA THR A 228 -3.38 1.26 11.33
C THR A 228 -4.63 0.41 11.55
N TRP A 229 -4.52 -0.65 12.34
CA TRP A 229 -5.66 -1.43 12.79
C TRP A 229 -5.95 -1.10 14.26
N HIS A 230 -7.24 -1.05 14.63
CA HIS A 230 -7.65 -0.78 16.01
C HIS A 230 -7.77 -2.09 16.79
N SER A 231 -8.64 -2.99 16.32
CA SER A 231 -8.90 -4.27 16.96
C SER A 231 -9.51 -5.27 15.99
N ASN A 232 -9.49 -6.53 16.41
CA ASN A 232 -10.34 -7.59 15.88
C ASN A 232 -10.90 -8.38 17.07
N GLN A 233 -11.70 -9.43 16.82
CA GLN A 233 -12.33 -10.19 17.91
C GLN A 233 -11.33 -10.86 18.89
N TYR A 234 -10.05 -10.94 18.55
CA TYR A 234 -9.03 -11.68 19.30
C TYR A 234 -7.95 -10.79 19.92
N ARG A 235 -7.70 -9.61 19.33
CA ARG A 235 -6.58 -8.74 19.69
C ARG A 235 -6.99 -7.28 19.57
N THR A 236 -6.43 -6.45 20.45
CA THR A 236 -6.45 -4.99 20.36
C THR A 236 -5.05 -4.51 20.03
N ASN A 237 -4.95 -3.44 19.24
CA ASN A 237 -3.67 -2.84 18.92
C ASN A 237 -3.25 -1.87 20.04
N LEU A 238 -2.40 -2.34 20.95
CA LEU A 238 -1.88 -1.51 22.04
C LEU A 238 -1.09 -0.28 21.52
N ALA A 239 -0.50 -0.39 20.32
CA ALA A 239 0.21 0.73 19.71
C ALA A 239 -0.74 1.87 19.28
N ILE A 240 -2.06 1.68 19.28
CA ILE A 240 -2.99 2.77 19.01
C ILE A 240 -3.20 3.69 20.23
N GLU A 241 -3.04 3.15 21.44
CA GLU A 241 -3.29 3.87 22.70
C GLU A 241 -2.33 5.05 22.87
N LYS A 242 -1.06 4.90 22.45
CA LYS A 242 -0.07 6.00 22.47
C LYS A 242 -0.47 7.18 21.58
N TYR A 243 -1.27 6.96 20.54
CA TYR A 243 -1.78 8.04 19.69
C TYR A 243 -3.07 8.65 20.23
N ALA A 244 -3.91 7.86 20.90
CA ALA A 244 -5.24 8.27 21.36
C ALA A 244 -5.21 9.47 22.31
N SER A 245 -4.17 9.64 23.11
CA SER A 245 -4.04 10.76 24.05
C SER A 245 -3.79 12.12 23.39
N THR A 246 -3.28 12.13 22.15
CA THR A 246 -2.71 13.33 21.51
C THR A 246 -3.33 13.63 20.15
N TYR A 247 -3.82 12.61 19.45
CA TYR A 247 -4.23 12.69 18.04
C TYR A 247 -5.62 12.14 17.83
N THR A 248 -6.35 12.70 16.87
CA THR A 248 -7.67 12.16 16.51
C THR A 248 -7.53 10.80 15.84
N ILE A 249 -8.23 9.82 16.39
CA ILE A 249 -8.39 8.49 15.79
C ILE A 249 -9.79 8.39 15.22
N LEU A 250 -9.90 8.05 13.93
CA LEU A 250 -11.15 7.67 13.28
C LEU A 250 -11.11 6.17 13.00
N THR A 251 -12.16 5.45 13.35
CA THR A 251 -12.28 4.02 13.04
C THR A 251 -13.34 3.74 11.98
N ARG A 252 -13.16 2.63 11.25
CA ARG A 252 -14.14 2.14 10.28
C ARG A 252 -14.10 0.61 10.23
N GLU A 253 -15.28 -0.01 10.27
CA GLU A 253 -15.36 -1.46 10.11
C GLU A 253 -15.02 -1.88 8.67
N HIS A 254 -14.15 -2.87 8.55
CA HIS A 254 -13.79 -3.45 7.26
C HIS A 254 -13.87 -4.97 7.29
N PHE A 255 -14.65 -5.52 6.35
CA PHE A 255 -14.72 -6.97 6.12
C PHE A 255 -13.64 -7.37 5.10
N TYR A 256 -12.65 -8.13 5.58
CA TYR A 256 -11.65 -8.77 4.72
C TYR A 256 -12.23 -10.04 4.09
N HIS A 257 -12.27 -10.09 2.76
CA HIS A 257 -12.61 -11.31 2.01
C HIS A 257 -11.37 -12.17 1.81
N VAL A 258 -10.81 -12.73 2.89
CA VAL A 258 -9.69 -13.69 2.80
C VAL A 258 -10.14 -15.00 3.45
N GLY A 259 -10.92 -15.78 2.71
CA GLY A 259 -11.42 -17.09 3.13
C GLY A 259 -12.46 -17.64 2.16
N ALA A 260 -12.39 -18.93 1.85
CA ALA A 260 -13.32 -19.61 0.94
C ALA A 260 -14.74 -19.78 1.50
N SER A 261 -14.97 -19.50 2.80
CA SER A 261 -16.27 -19.58 3.46
C SER A 261 -16.61 -18.29 4.21
N GLU A 262 -17.91 -17.96 4.30
CA GLU A 262 -18.40 -16.75 4.97
C GLU A 262 -18.12 -16.74 6.47
N LYS A 263 -17.99 -17.92 7.11
CA LYS A 263 -17.64 -18.06 8.53
C LYS A 263 -16.22 -17.60 8.88
N ASN A 264 -15.33 -17.48 7.88
CA ASN A 264 -13.96 -16.99 8.07
C ASN A 264 -13.82 -15.49 7.79
N ARG A 265 -14.90 -14.80 7.38
CA ARG A 265 -14.92 -13.34 7.16
C ARG A 265 -15.14 -12.64 8.48
N LYS A 266 -14.06 -12.39 9.20
CA LYS A 266 -14.15 -11.77 10.52
C LYS A 266 -13.84 -10.27 10.42
N PRO A 267 -14.67 -9.40 11.01
CA PRO A 267 -14.49 -7.96 10.89
C PRO A 267 -13.17 -7.54 11.50
N MET A 268 -12.47 -6.65 10.80
CA MET A 268 -11.31 -5.97 11.33
C MET A 268 -11.65 -4.49 11.38
N LEU A 269 -11.43 -3.88 12.54
CA LEU A 269 -11.62 -2.45 12.71
C LEU A 269 -10.35 -1.76 12.26
N GLU A 270 -10.42 -1.06 11.12
CA GLU A 270 -9.33 -0.19 10.65
C GLU A 270 -9.40 1.15 11.37
N ALA A 271 -8.26 1.81 11.49
CA ALA A 271 -8.17 3.14 12.04
C ALA A 271 -7.26 4.03 11.20
N ILE A 272 -7.59 5.32 11.16
CA ILE A 272 -6.66 6.36 10.74
C ILE A 272 -6.41 7.32 11.90
N VAL A 273 -5.16 7.70 12.09
CA VAL A 273 -4.72 8.68 13.09
C VAL A 273 -4.36 9.98 12.39
N LEU A 274 -4.88 11.10 12.90
CA LEU A 274 -4.72 12.46 12.35
C LEU A 274 -4.11 13.38 13.41
N ASN A 275 -3.12 14.21 13.04
CA ASN A 275 -2.63 15.30 13.91
C ASN A 275 -3.37 16.63 13.73
N TYR A 276 -4.55 16.59 13.13
CA TYR A 276 -5.42 17.74 12.92
C TYR A 276 -6.88 17.28 13.03
N ASN A 277 -7.79 18.24 13.15
CA ASN A 277 -9.22 17.95 13.21
C ASN A 277 -9.72 17.33 11.90
N PRO A 278 -10.59 16.30 11.96
CA PRO A 278 -11.20 15.71 10.76
C PRO A 278 -11.81 16.77 9.85
N LEU A 279 -11.52 16.68 8.54
CA LEU A 279 -12.06 17.62 7.56
C LEU A 279 -13.53 17.38 7.26
N THR A 280 -13.96 16.12 7.35
CA THR A 280 -15.37 15.74 7.21
C THR A 280 -15.98 15.60 8.60
N PRO A 281 -17.16 16.21 8.87
CA PRO A 281 -17.84 16.05 10.15
C PRO A 281 -18.10 14.58 10.46
N VAL A 282 -17.65 14.14 11.63
CA VAL A 282 -17.87 12.80 12.15
C VAL A 282 -18.64 12.92 13.46
N ALA A 283 -19.64 12.06 13.66
CA ALA A 283 -20.36 11.99 14.93
C ALA A 283 -19.42 11.53 16.05
N LEU A 284 -19.41 12.26 17.17
CA LEU A 284 -18.74 11.85 18.40
C LEU A 284 -19.58 10.75 19.06
N GLU A 285 -19.24 9.47 18.86
CA GLU A 285 -19.75 8.37 19.68
C GLU A 285 -18.70 8.01 20.75
N THR A 286 -18.92 8.37 22.01
CA THR A 286 -18.12 7.85 23.13
C THR A 286 -18.44 6.38 23.32
N GLU A 287 -17.41 5.53 23.49
CA GLU A 287 -17.45 4.06 23.62
C GLU A 287 -18.85 3.48 23.92
N LYS A 288 -19.57 3.10 22.87
CA LYS A 288 -20.59 2.05 22.98
C LYS A 288 -19.97 0.74 22.54
N GLN A 289 -20.08 -0.26 23.39
CA GLN A 289 -19.87 -1.66 23.04
C GLN A 289 -20.71 -1.95 21.79
N LEU A 290 -20.05 -2.09 20.63
CA LEU A 290 -20.71 -2.26 19.33
C LEU A 290 -21.53 -3.56 19.38
N ALA A 291 -22.84 -3.43 19.49
CA ALA A 291 -23.76 -4.56 19.45
C ALA A 291 -23.80 -5.15 18.04
N LEU A 292 -23.66 -6.48 17.96
CA LEU A 292 -23.46 -7.29 16.74
C LEU A 292 -24.57 -7.25 15.66
N PHE A 293 -25.57 -6.37 15.74
CA PHE A 293 -26.79 -6.49 14.93
C PHE A 293 -27.41 -5.19 14.39
N GLU A 294 -26.63 -4.13 14.16
CA GLU A 294 -27.13 -2.99 13.35
C GLU A 294 -26.60 -3.04 11.91
N LYS A 295 -27.50 -2.84 10.94
CA LYS A 295 -27.13 -2.71 9.51
C LYS A 295 -26.12 -1.56 9.33
N PRO A 296 -25.09 -1.71 8.47
CA PRO A 296 -23.98 -0.76 8.42
C PRO A 296 -24.44 0.55 7.79
N LYS A 297 -24.66 1.57 8.61
CA LYS A 297 -24.31 2.95 8.24
C LYS A 297 -22.82 3.09 8.55
N GLU A 298 -22.05 3.75 7.70
CA GLU A 298 -20.63 4.06 7.97
C GLU A 298 -20.55 4.98 9.19
N LYS A 299 -20.50 4.39 10.38
CA LYS A 299 -20.30 5.08 11.65
C LYS A 299 -18.80 5.19 11.88
N TYR A 300 -18.31 6.42 11.97
CA TYR A 300 -16.94 6.72 12.38
C TYR A 300 -16.95 7.01 13.88
N VAL A 301 -15.95 6.53 14.61
CA VAL A 301 -15.81 6.79 16.06
C VAL A 301 -14.57 7.64 16.29
N ILE A 302 -14.71 8.73 17.05
CA ILE A 302 -13.62 9.62 17.45
C ILE A 302 -13.22 9.28 18.89
N TYR A 303 -11.94 8.98 19.11
CA TYR A 303 -11.41 8.69 20.45
C TYR A 303 -10.73 9.89 21.12
N SER A 304 -10.46 10.98 20.39
CA SER A 304 -9.92 12.23 20.93
C SER A 304 -9.89 13.37 19.90
N SER A 305 -9.78 14.61 20.37
CA SER A 305 -9.56 15.82 19.56
C SER A 305 -8.16 16.37 19.86
N PRO A 306 -7.36 16.78 18.87
CA PRO A 306 -6.13 17.52 19.13
C PRO A 306 -6.46 18.76 19.96
N LYS A 307 -5.67 19.02 20.99
CA LYS A 307 -5.73 20.27 21.74
C LYS A 307 -5.27 21.39 20.80
N ASN A 308 -6.12 22.39 20.60
CA ASN A 308 -5.88 23.57 19.75
C ASN A 308 -4.50 24.19 19.98
#